data_AF-A0A2X2BG53-F1
#
_entry.id   AF-A0A2X2BG53-F1
#
_cell.length_a   1.000
_cell.length_b   1.000
_cell.length_c   1.000
_cell.angle_alpha   90.00
_cell.angle_beta   90.00
_cell.angle_gamma   90.00
#
_symmetry.space_group_name_H-M   'P 1'
#
loop_
_entity.id
_entity.type
_entity.pdbx_description
1 polymer ?
#
loop_
_entity_poly.entity_id
_entity_poly.type
_entity_poly.pdbx_seq_one_letter_code
_entity_poly.pdbx_strand_id
1 'polypeptide(L)'
;MVKQVIHHSRKYQVMTNSPIFSEQLALNSYWQQIGGTVMLPGTNRASDRFARASFYINAIPKSQSSKKSLASVFGVIRNVSVPYGLSTVESPEISSTRWRTVADHKNQLYFFESALSPNTFWVDLKQIDFSKETGKVMMLALGQEQSTIYSGDASSQFKPAKPFKFKGLENIPIQN
;
A
#
# COMPACT_ATOMS: atom_id res chain seq x y z
N MET A 1 -19.82 18.36 12.95
CA MET A 1 -18.95 17.45 13.74
C MET A 1 -18.68 16.21 12.91
N VAL A 2 -17.42 15.93 12.57
CA VAL A 2 -17.05 14.64 11.96
C VAL A 2 -17.13 13.56 13.03
N LYS A 3 -17.86 12.47 12.77
CA LYS A 3 -17.95 11.32 13.68
C LYS A 3 -17.03 10.22 13.21
N GLN A 4 -16.44 9.49 14.14
CA GLN A 4 -15.69 8.27 13.83
C GLN A 4 -16.63 7.17 13.36
N VAL A 5 -16.29 6.50 12.26
CA VAL A 5 -17.06 5.38 11.69
C VAL A 5 -16.11 4.21 11.49
N ILE A 6 -16.50 3.02 11.94
CA ILE A 6 -15.68 1.79 11.88
C ILE A 6 -16.45 0.72 11.10
N HIS A 7 -15.79 0.16 10.07
CA HIS A 7 -16.26 -1.02 9.36
C HIS A 7 -15.30 -2.19 9.65
N HIS A 8 -15.79 -3.27 10.24
CA HIS A 8 -14.95 -4.41 10.64
C HIS A 8 -15.51 -5.74 10.12
N SER A 9 -14.78 -6.37 9.19
CA SER A 9 -15.07 -7.71 8.66
C SER A 9 -13.89 -8.23 7.86
N ARG A 10 -13.65 -9.55 7.87
CA ARG A 10 -12.71 -10.20 6.95
C ARG A 10 -13.11 -10.08 5.47
N LYS A 11 -14.36 -9.72 5.19
CA LYS A 11 -14.85 -9.44 3.82
C LYS A 11 -14.29 -8.13 3.25
N TYR A 12 -13.81 -7.22 4.09
CA TYR A 12 -13.29 -5.91 3.68
C TYR A 12 -11.81 -6.01 3.30
N GLN A 13 -11.54 -6.63 2.15
CA GLN A 13 -10.18 -6.91 1.66
C GLN A 13 -9.58 -5.78 0.83
N VAL A 14 -10.41 -4.89 0.28
CA VAL A 14 -10.00 -3.80 -0.61
C VAL A 14 -10.56 -2.49 -0.07
N MET A 15 -9.74 -1.44 -0.15
CA MET A 15 -10.10 -0.07 0.19
C MET A 15 -9.40 0.89 -0.77
N THR A 16 -10.05 2.01 -1.10
CA THR A 16 -9.47 3.14 -1.83
C THR A 16 -9.62 4.44 -1.05
N ASN A 17 -9.02 5.53 -1.55
CA ASN A 17 -9.00 6.83 -0.87
C ASN A 17 -10.30 7.64 -0.97
N SER A 18 -11.16 7.31 -1.93
CA SER A 18 -12.44 7.99 -2.19
C SER A 18 -13.40 7.03 -2.89
N PRO A 19 -14.73 7.19 -2.74
CA PRO A 19 -15.42 8.00 -1.73
C PRO A 19 -15.33 7.36 -0.32
N ILE A 20 -16.24 7.66 0.61
CA ILE A 20 -16.31 6.96 1.90
C ILE A 20 -16.55 5.45 1.70
N PHE A 21 -16.13 4.63 2.67
CA PHE A 21 -16.08 3.19 2.48
C PHE A 21 -17.44 2.54 2.18
N SER A 22 -18.55 3.02 2.76
CA SER A 22 -19.89 2.52 2.45
C SER A 22 -20.28 2.72 0.98
N GLU A 23 -19.89 3.85 0.38
CA GLU A 23 -20.14 4.14 -1.03
C GLU A 23 -19.21 3.31 -1.94
N GLN A 24 -17.96 3.08 -1.53
CA GLN A 24 -17.06 2.16 -2.26
C GLN A 24 -17.67 0.76 -2.39
N LEU A 25 -18.25 0.23 -1.30
CA LEU A 25 -18.93 -1.08 -1.30
C LEU A 25 -20.14 -1.09 -2.25
N ALA A 26 -20.94 -0.03 -2.25
CA ALA A 26 -22.11 0.10 -3.12
C ALA A 26 -21.71 0.15 -4.61
N LEU A 27 -20.73 0.98 -4.97
CA LEU A 27 -20.24 1.11 -6.35
C LEU A 27 -19.65 -0.21 -6.88
N ASN A 28 -18.97 -0.97 -6.01
CA ASN A 28 -18.42 -2.26 -6.40
C ASN A 28 -19.49 -3.34 -6.66
N SER A 29 -20.66 -3.25 -6.02
CA SER A 29 -21.74 -4.24 -6.19
C SER A 29 -22.26 -4.30 -7.64
N TYR A 30 -22.26 -3.16 -8.35
CA TYR A 30 -22.61 -3.08 -9.77
C TYR A 30 -21.63 -3.90 -10.64
N TRP A 31 -20.32 -3.72 -10.44
CA TRP A 31 -19.29 -4.43 -11.22
C TRP A 31 -19.26 -5.94 -10.95
N GLN A 32 -19.68 -6.37 -9.75
CA GLN A 32 -19.83 -7.80 -9.44
C GLN A 32 -20.93 -8.47 -10.27
N GLN A 33 -21.99 -7.74 -10.66
CA GLN A 33 -23.07 -8.30 -11.48
C GLN A 33 -22.67 -8.52 -12.94
N ILE A 34 -21.77 -7.68 -13.48
CA ILE A 34 -21.27 -7.81 -14.86
C ILE A 34 -20.35 -9.01 -15.02
N GLY A 35 -19.55 -9.31 -13.98
CA GLY A 35 -18.52 -10.34 -14.03
C GLY A 35 -17.21 -9.81 -14.63
N GLY A 36 -16.13 -9.81 -13.85
CA GLY A 36 -14.87 -9.17 -14.24
C GLY A 36 -14.12 -9.82 -15.41
N THR A 37 -14.52 -11.01 -15.87
CA THR A 37 -14.02 -11.60 -17.12
C THR A 37 -14.76 -11.10 -18.36
N VAL A 38 -15.92 -10.45 -18.19
CA VAL A 38 -16.70 -9.83 -19.28
C VAL A 38 -16.22 -8.40 -19.47
N MET A 39 -16.20 -7.60 -18.40
CA MET A 39 -15.74 -6.21 -18.44
C MET A 39 -15.27 -5.76 -17.05
N LEU A 40 -14.23 -4.92 -17.04
CA LEU A 40 -13.80 -4.18 -15.86
C LEU A 40 -13.57 -2.72 -16.24
N PRO A 41 -13.85 -1.77 -15.33
CA PRO A 41 -13.59 -0.37 -15.59
C PRO A 41 -12.08 -0.12 -15.62
N GLY A 42 -11.61 0.56 -16.67
CA GLY A 42 -10.18 0.70 -16.97
C GLY A 42 -9.54 2.03 -16.54
N THR A 43 -10.29 2.97 -15.98
CA THR A 43 -9.74 4.31 -15.66
C THR A 43 -8.94 4.31 -14.35
N ASN A 44 -8.39 5.47 -13.99
CA ASN A 44 -7.65 5.68 -12.73
C ASN A 44 -8.54 6.09 -11.56
N ARG A 45 -9.86 6.25 -11.77
CA ARG A 45 -10.81 6.58 -10.71
C ARG A 45 -10.72 5.57 -9.56
N ALA A 46 -10.95 6.03 -8.34
CA ALA A 46 -10.86 5.19 -7.15
C ALA A 46 -11.86 4.02 -7.20
N SER A 47 -13.10 4.24 -7.67
CA SER A 47 -14.10 3.19 -7.92
C SER A 47 -13.59 2.10 -8.85
N ASP A 48 -12.89 2.48 -9.91
CA ASP A 48 -12.43 1.57 -10.96
C ASP A 48 -11.29 0.71 -10.44
N ARG A 49 -10.36 1.34 -9.71
CA ARG A 49 -9.29 0.63 -8.99
C ARG A 49 -9.85 -0.32 -7.95
N PHE A 50 -10.88 0.09 -7.21
CA PHE A 50 -11.57 -0.76 -6.24
C PHE A 50 -12.16 -2.01 -6.91
N ALA A 51 -12.89 -1.83 -8.02
CA ALA A 51 -13.51 -2.93 -8.77
C ALA A 51 -12.47 -3.92 -9.31
N ARG A 52 -11.41 -3.41 -9.95
CA ARG A 52 -10.31 -4.25 -10.46
C ARG A 52 -9.60 -5.01 -9.34
N ALA A 53 -9.22 -4.34 -8.25
CA ALA A 53 -8.57 -4.99 -7.11
C ALA A 53 -9.47 -6.07 -6.49
N SER A 54 -10.75 -5.75 -6.28
CA SER A 54 -11.72 -6.67 -5.68
C SER A 54 -11.94 -7.93 -6.53
N PHE A 55 -11.96 -7.77 -7.85
CA PHE A 55 -12.03 -8.90 -8.78
C PHE A 55 -10.75 -9.73 -8.74
N TYR A 56 -9.58 -9.13 -9.03
CA TYR A 56 -8.35 -9.89 -9.21
C TYR A 56 -7.86 -10.57 -7.92
N ILE A 57 -8.04 -9.96 -6.75
CA ILE A 57 -7.61 -10.57 -5.47
C ILE A 57 -8.41 -11.84 -5.15
N ASN A 58 -9.63 -11.97 -5.69
CA ASN A 58 -10.47 -13.14 -5.53
C ASN A 58 -10.31 -14.15 -6.69
N ALA A 59 -9.83 -13.70 -7.84
CA ALA A 59 -9.56 -14.54 -9.01
C ALA A 59 -8.20 -15.27 -8.95
N ILE A 60 -7.22 -14.72 -8.22
CA ILE A 60 -5.90 -15.36 -8.07
C ILE A 60 -6.01 -16.68 -7.26
N PRO A 61 -5.19 -17.71 -7.57
CA PRO A 61 -5.30 -18.99 -6.85
C PRO A 61 -4.99 -18.87 -5.36
N LYS A 62 -5.86 -19.44 -4.51
CA LYS A 62 -5.82 -19.28 -3.04
C LYS A 62 -4.79 -20.20 -2.34
N SER A 63 -4.44 -21.32 -2.96
CA SER A 63 -3.46 -22.28 -2.42
C SER A 63 -2.23 -22.31 -3.30
N GLN A 64 -1.19 -21.57 -2.91
CA GLN A 64 0.07 -21.47 -3.65
C GLN A 64 1.26 -21.30 -2.70
N SER A 65 2.46 -21.55 -3.22
CA SER A 65 3.70 -21.19 -2.53
C SER A 65 3.77 -19.67 -2.28
N SER A 66 4.40 -19.24 -1.18
CA SER A 66 4.58 -17.82 -0.84
C SER A 66 5.13 -17.00 -2.02
N LYS A 67 6.12 -17.52 -2.76
CA LYS A 67 6.68 -16.86 -3.96
C LYS A 67 5.62 -16.53 -5.02
N LYS A 68 4.71 -17.47 -5.32
CA LYS A 68 3.64 -17.27 -6.30
C LYS A 68 2.53 -16.36 -5.78
N SER A 69 2.20 -16.46 -4.49
CA SER A 69 1.27 -15.53 -3.83
C SER A 69 1.79 -14.10 -3.89
N LEU A 70 3.08 -13.90 -3.59
CA LEU A 70 3.75 -12.60 -3.68
C LEU A 70 3.72 -12.04 -5.11
N ALA A 71 4.08 -12.85 -6.11
CA ALA A 71 3.99 -12.45 -7.51
C ALA A 71 2.57 -12.05 -7.92
N SER A 72 1.56 -12.78 -7.46
CA SER A 72 0.15 -12.49 -7.73
C SER A 72 -0.26 -11.15 -7.10
N VAL A 73 0.05 -10.92 -5.83
CA VAL A 73 -0.28 -9.67 -5.13
C VAL A 73 0.42 -8.48 -5.76
N PHE A 74 1.71 -8.61 -6.13
CA PHE A 74 2.42 -7.57 -6.89
C PHE A 74 1.74 -7.27 -8.23
N GLY A 75 1.29 -8.29 -8.96
CA GLY A 75 0.52 -8.13 -10.19
C GLY A 75 -0.75 -7.31 -9.99
N VAL A 76 -1.52 -7.62 -8.94
CA VAL A 76 -2.76 -6.89 -8.60
C VAL A 76 -2.46 -5.43 -8.25
N ILE A 77 -1.52 -5.16 -7.34
CA ILE A 77 -1.24 -3.78 -6.90
C ILE A 77 -0.62 -2.93 -8.02
N ARG A 78 0.15 -3.53 -8.93
CA ARG A 78 0.64 -2.86 -10.15
C ARG A 78 -0.51 -2.54 -11.10
N ASN A 79 -1.48 -3.45 -11.29
CA ASN A 79 -2.66 -3.24 -12.14
C ASN A 79 -3.54 -2.06 -11.66
N VAL A 80 -3.62 -1.84 -10.35
CA VAL A 80 -4.40 -0.73 -9.77
C VAL A 80 -3.55 0.49 -9.42
N SER A 81 -2.27 0.51 -9.82
CA SER A 81 -1.45 1.71 -9.73
C SER A 81 -1.84 2.72 -10.81
N VAL A 82 -1.71 4.01 -10.48
CA VAL A 82 -1.89 5.11 -11.44
C VAL A 82 -0.56 5.37 -12.13
N PRO A 83 -0.50 5.38 -13.47
CA PRO A 83 0.73 5.66 -14.21
C PRO A 83 1.38 7.00 -13.80
N TYR A 84 2.70 7.02 -13.86
CA TYR A 84 3.46 8.23 -13.54
C TYR A 84 3.18 9.36 -14.53
N GLY A 85 3.02 10.59 -14.02
CA GLY A 85 2.72 11.77 -14.83
C GLY A 85 1.23 11.97 -15.14
N LEU A 86 0.37 11.01 -14.80
CA LEU A 86 -1.08 11.19 -14.90
C LEU A 86 -1.64 11.81 -13.61
N SER A 87 -1.92 13.10 -13.67
CA SER A 87 -2.75 13.86 -12.74
C SER A 87 -3.52 14.91 -13.53
N THR A 88 -4.82 15.07 -13.27
CA THR A 88 -5.64 16.11 -13.89
C THR A 88 -6.10 17.10 -12.83
N VAL A 89 -6.17 18.39 -13.18
CA VAL A 89 -6.69 19.44 -12.28
C VAL A 89 -8.15 19.14 -11.90
N GLU A 90 -8.89 18.51 -12.79
CA GLU A 90 -10.30 18.13 -12.62
C GLU A 90 -10.52 16.94 -11.68
N SER A 91 -9.48 16.18 -11.34
CA SER A 91 -9.58 15.02 -10.43
C SER A 91 -8.34 14.94 -9.53
N PRO A 92 -8.19 15.89 -8.58
CA PRO A 92 -6.99 16.01 -7.75
C PRO A 92 -6.76 14.80 -6.84
N GLU A 93 -7.80 14.01 -6.57
CA GLU A 93 -7.72 12.76 -5.83
C GLU A 93 -7.05 11.62 -6.62
N ILE A 94 -6.91 11.79 -7.94
CA ILE A 94 -6.18 10.88 -8.82
C ILE A 94 -4.74 11.40 -8.93
N SER A 95 -3.83 10.70 -8.24
CA SER A 95 -2.41 11.04 -8.23
C SER A 95 -1.55 9.87 -8.68
N SER A 96 -0.41 10.19 -9.31
CA SER A 96 0.55 9.19 -9.76
C SER A 96 1.07 8.33 -8.62
N THR A 97 1.13 7.01 -8.84
CA THR A 97 1.73 6.09 -7.87
C THR A 97 3.24 6.34 -7.80
N ARG A 98 3.77 6.53 -6.59
CA ARG A 98 5.19 6.79 -6.33
C ARG A 98 5.95 5.53 -5.93
N TRP A 99 5.31 4.66 -5.16
CA TRP A 99 5.85 3.40 -4.68
C TRP A 99 4.72 2.45 -4.26
N ARG A 100 5.06 1.19 -4.03
CA ARG A 100 4.17 0.11 -3.58
C ARG A 100 4.82 -0.62 -2.43
N THR A 101 3.98 -1.19 -1.55
CA THR A 101 4.43 -2.12 -0.50
C THR A 101 3.58 -3.37 -0.52
N VAL A 102 4.17 -4.49 -0.12
CA VAL A 102 3.46 -5.76 0.11
C VAL A 102 3.97 -6.33 1.43
N ALA A 103 3.07 -6.71 2.33
CA ALA A 103 3.43 -7.34 3.60
C ALA A 103 3.11 -8.84 3.54
N ASP A 104 4.12 -9.69 3.61
CA ASP A 104 3.93 -11.12 3.88
C ASP A 104 3.78 -11.31 5.38
N HIS A 105 2.53 -11.29 5.84
CA HIS A 105 2.21 -11.43 7.27
C HIS A 105 2.66 -12.77 7.87
N LYS A 106 2.72 -13.85 7.07
CA LYS A 106 3.10 -15.17 7.56
C LYS A 106 4.60 -15.27 7.78
N ASN A 107 5.39 -14.76 6.84
CA ASN A 107 6.85 -14.83 6.89
C ASN A 107 7.49 -13.59 7.53
N GLN A 108 6.69 -12.58 7.88
CA GLN A 108 7.10 -11.30 8.47
C GLN A 108 8.08 -10.53 7.57
N LEU A 109 7.77 -10.48 6.27
CA LEU A 109 8.54 -9.73 5.28
C LEU A 109 7.78 -8.48 4.85
N TYR A 110 8.48 -7.35 4.79
CA TYR A 110 7.94 -6.08 4.29
C TYR A 110 8.62 -5.68 2.99
N PHE A 111 7.92 -5.81 1.88
CA PHE A 111 8.44 -5.50 0.55
C PHE A 111 8.17 -4.04 0.20
N PHE A 112 9.13 -3.43 -0.51
CA PHE A 112 9.03 -2.10 -1.07
C PHE A 112 9.40 -2.14 -2.56
N GLU A 113 8.66 -1.40 -3.39
CA GLU A 113 8.96 -1.18 -4.80
C GLU A 113 8.74 0.29 -5.17
N SER A 114 9.77 0.95 -5.71
CA SER A 114 9.63 2.29 -6.30
C SER A 114 8.94 2.20 -7.67
N ALA A 115 8.11 3.19 -7.99
CA ALA A 115 7.56 3.39 -9.33
C ALA A 115 8.40 4.37 -10.17
N LEU A 116 9.37 5.05 -9.56
CA LEU A 116 10.22 6.07 -10.18
C LEU A 116 11.63 5.56 -10.50
N SER A 117 12.05 4.48 -9.83
CA SER A 117 13.36 3.87 -9.99
C SER A 117 13.20 2.34 -10.03
N PRO A 118 14.07 1.59 -10.71
CA PRO A 118 14.07 0.12 -10.70
C PRO A 118 14.59 -0.42 -9.36
N ASN A 119 13.88 -0.11 -8.28
CA ASN A 119 14.27 -0.36 -6.90
C ASN A 119 13.21 -1.23 -6.22
N THR A 120 13.54 -2.50 -5.99
CA THR A 120 12.66 -3.47 -5.33
C THR A 120 13.47 -4.32 -4.36
N PHE A 121 13.04 -4.33 -3.10
CA PHE A 121 13.70 -5.04 -2.01
C PHE A 121 12.68 -5.41 -0.93
N TRP A 122 13.12 -6.13 0.09
CA TRP A 122 12.32 -6.39 1.29
C TRP A 122 13.14 -6.22 2.56
N VAL A 123 12.42 -6.15 3.67
CA VAL A 123 12.97 -6.18 5.03
C VAL A 123 12.40 -7.42 5.71
N ASP A 124 13.27 -8.30 6.18
CA ASP A 124 12.89 -9.38 7.07
C ASP A 124 12.82 -8.87 8.51
N LEU A 125 11.60 -8.76 9.05
CA LEU A 125 11.37 -8.24 10.40
C LEU A 125 11.94 -9.16 11.49
N LYS A 126 12.19 -10.44 11.20
CA LYS A 126 12.82 -11.35 12.17
C LYS A 126 14.31 -11.05 12.37
N GLN A 127 14.93 -10.28 11.47
CA GLN A 127 16.33 -9.85 11.58
C GLN A 127 16.46 -8.50 12.30
N ILE A 128 15.36 -7.88 12.71
CA ILE A 128 15.36 -6.58 13.38
C ILE A 128 15.17 -6.80 14.89
N ASP A 129 16.05 -6.18 15.69
CA ASP A 129 15.92 -6.16 17.15
C ASP A 129 14.91 -5.10 17.59
N PHE A 130 13.72 -5.56 18.01
CA PHE A 130 12.65 -4.74 18.55
C PHE A 130 12.60 -4.76 20.09
N SER A 131 13.61 -5.30 20.77
CA SER A 131 13.65 -5.32 22.23
C SER A 131 13.78 -3.90 22.81
N LYS A 132 13.35 -3.72 24.05
CA LYS A 132 13.44 -2.44 24.75
C LYS A 132 14.89 -2.15 25.18
N GLU A 133 15.64 -3.21 25.50
CA GLU A 133 16.95 -3.14 26.12
C GLU A 133 18.07 -2.85 25.10
N THR A 134 18.03 -3.51 23.94
CA THR A 134 19.09 -3.41 22.92
C THR A 134 18.62 -2.88 21.58
N GLY A 135 17.30 -2.83 21.34
CA GLY A 135 16.70 -2.30 20.13
C GLY A 135 17.06 -0.84 19.92
N LYS A 136 17.41 -0.49 18.68
CA LYS A 136 17.80 0.86 18.28
C LYS A 136 16.88 1.38 17.18
N VAL A 137 16.72 2.70 17.14
CA VAL A 137 16.05 3.35 16.02
C VAL A 137 16.99 3.31 14.82
N MET A 138 16.48 2.72 13.73
CA MET A 138 17.23 2.53 12.51
C MET A 138 16.47 3.13 11.33
N MET A 139 17.21 3.58 10.32
CA MET A 139 16.65 4.18 9.11
C MET A 139 17.31 3.59 7.86
N LEU A 140 16.49 3.24 6.87
CA LEU A 140 16.94 2.92 5.52
C LEU A 140 16.71 4.13 4.62
N ALA A 141 17.80 4.80 4.21
CA ALA A 141 17.73 6.03 3.43
C ALA A 141 17.51 5.72 1.95
N LEU A 142 16.29 5.94 1.45
CA LEU A 142 15.94 5.64 0.05
C LEU A 142 16.50 6.64 -0.97
N GLY A 143 16.98 7.81 -0.53
CA GLY A 143 17.40 8.89 -1.42
C GLY A 143 16.23 9.67 -2.03
N GLN A 144 16.55 10.75 -2.75
CA GLN A 144 15.55 11.56 -3.47
C GLN A 144 14.84 10.66 -4.50
N GLU A 145 13.50 10.69 -4.51
CA GLU A 145 12.67 9.85 -5.38
C GLU A 145 12.98 8.34 -5.29
N GLN A 146 13.50 7.90 -4.14
CA GLN A 146 13.84 6.50 -3.88
C GLN A 146 14.92 5.93 -4.83
N SER A 147 15.84 6.79 -5.28
CA SER A 147 16.92 6.49 -6.23
C SER A 147 18.07 5.66 -5.66
N THR A 148 18.22 5.57 -4.34
CA THR A 148 19.20 4.66 -3.72
C THR A 148 18.72 3.22 -3.91
N ILE A 149 19.40 2.48 -4.80
CA ILE A 149 19.00 1.11 -5.15
C ILE A 149 19.36 0.15 -4.02
N TYR A 150 18.36 -0.59 -3.57
CA TYR A 150 18.50 -1.79 -2.76
C TYR A 150 18.00 -2.99 -3.56
N SER A 151 18.47 -4.17 -3.21
CA SER A 151 18.04 -5.41 -3.86
C SER A 151 18.05 -6.54 -2.85
N GLY A 152 17.12 -7.48 -3.02
CA GLY A 152 17.02 -8.61 -2.11
C GLY A 152 16.58 -8.18 -0.71
N ASP A 153 17.22 -8.79 0.28
CA ASP A 153 17.06 -8.44 1.70
C ASP A 153 17.88 -7.20 2.04
N ALA A 154 17.20 -6.15 2.50
CA ALA A 154 17.82 -4.88 2.90
C ALA A 154 17.92 -4.71 4.43
N SER A 155 17.58 -5.73 5.24
CA SER A 155 17.55 -5.62 6.71
C SER A 155 18.88 -5.16 7.30
N SER A 156 20.01 -5.62 6.77
CA SER A 156 21.36 -5.24 7.23
C SER A 156 21.83 -3.85 6.78
N GLN A 157 21.10 -3.19 5.89
CA GLN A 157 21.49 -1.91 5.28
C GLN A 157 20.94 -0.69 6.02
N PHE A 158 20.12 -0.94 7.04
CA PHE A 158 19.65 0.06 7.97
C PHE A 158 20.81 0.67 8.77
N LYS A 159 20.75 1.98 9.00
CA LYS A 159 21.74 2.71 9.81
C LYS A 159 21.10 3.32 11.04
N PRO A 160 21.80 3.40 12.19
CA PRO A 160 21.28 4.09 13.37
C PRO A 160 20.88 5.53 13.06
N ALA A 161 19.72 5.95 13.55
CA ALA A 161 19.16 7.27 13.32
C ALA A 161 18.36 7.77 14.53
N LYS A 162 18.13 9.08 14.62
CA LYS A 162 17.14 9.62 15.56
C LYS A 162 15.73 9.45 14.97
N PRO A 163 14.70 9.18 15.78
CA PRO A 163 13.32 9.27 15.33
C PRO A 163 13.02 10.64 14.71
N PHE A 164 12.30 10.66 13.60
CA PHE A 164 11.83 11.92 13.04
C PHE A 164 10.75 12.52 13.94
N LYS A 165 10.68 13.85 13.99
CA LYS A 165 9.63 14.57 14.72
C LYS A 165 8.34 14.51 13.88
N PHE A 166 7.27 13.96 14.44
CA PHE A 166 5.95 14.05 13.81
C PHE A 166 5.50 15.50 13.70
N LYS A 167 4.86 15.85 12.58
CA LYS A 167 4.19 17.13 12.44
C LYS A 167 3.01 17.17 13.42
N GLY A 168 2.94 18.22 14.22
CA GLY A 168 1.86 18.48 15.17
C GLY A 168 1.49 19.95 15.18
N LEU A 169 0.64 20.33 16.13
CA LEU A 169 0.32 21.74 16.37
C LEU A 169 1.56 22.38 17.01
N GLU A 170 2.24 23.27 16.30
CA GLU A 170 3.26 24.11 16.90
C GLU A 170 2.54 25.13 17.81
N ASN A 171 2.86 25.14 19.10
CA ASN A 171 2.44 26.14 20.10
C ASN A 171 0.94 26.19 20.44
N ILE A 172 0.33 25.09 20.88
CA ILE A 172 -0.84 25.19 21.77
C ILE A 172 -0.40 24.73 23.16
N PRO A 173 -0.33 25.62 24.17
CA PRO A 173 -0.09 25.19 25.54
C PRO A 173 -1.19 24.20 25.93
N ILE A 174 -0.78 23.01 26.36
CA ILE A 174 -1.69 22.02 26.91
C ILE A 174 -2.30 22.67 28.15
N GLN A 175 -3.56 23.08 28.06
CA GLN A 175 -4.35 23.34 29.26
C GLN A 175 -4.59 21.97 29.89
N ASN A 176 -3.91 21.75 31.02
CA ASN A 176 -4.16 20.62 31.91
C ASN A 176 -5.59 20.66 32.45
#